data_AF-A0A9E0BPF3-F1
#
_entry.id   AF-A0A9E0BPF3-F1
#
_cell.length_a   1.000
_cell.length_b   1.000
_cell.length_c   1.000
_cell.angle_alpha   90.00
_cell.angle_beta   90.00
_cell.angle_gamma   90.00
#
_symmetry.space_group_name_H-M   'P 1'
#
loop_
_entity.id
_entity.type
_entity.pdbx_description
1 polymer ?
#
loop_
_entity_poly.entity_id
_entity_poly.type
_entity_poly.pdbx_seq_one_letter_code
_entity_poly.pdbx_strand_id
1 'polypeptide(L)'
;MTHQQALAFGLIGVTIGAFVWGRFRYDLIALVSLLAGVLLGVVPAKDAFDGFSNDITVIIASALVVSAAFARSGIIEAMLRSLLPHLKTERSQVPVLTAAVTLL
;
A
#
# COMPACT_ATOMS: atom_id res chain seq x y z
N MET A 1 23.33 -24.26 1.36
CA MET A 1 22.05 -23.63 1.78
C MET A 1 21.46 -24.51 2.86
N THR A 2 21.16 -23.97 4.03
CA THR A 2 20.42 -24.76 5.04
C THR A 2 19.04 -25.10 4.46
N HIS A 3 18.49 -26.28 4.75
CA HIS A 3 17.18 -26.68 4.21
C HIS A 3 16.10 -25.62 4.47
N GLN A 4 16.17 -24.97 5.63
CA GLN A 4 15.26 -23.90 6.03
C GLN A 4 15.40 -22.61 5.18
N GLN A 5 16.62 -22.24 4.78
CA GLN A 5 16.83 -21.12 3.86
C GLN A 5 16.26 -21.42 2.47
N ALA A 6 16.44 -22.65 1.97
CA ALA A 6 15.90 -23.04 0.66
C ALA A 6 14.36 -22.98 0.65
N LEU A 7 13.71 -23.41 1.72
CA LEU A 7 12.25 -23.31 1.86
C LEU A 7 11.78 -21.85 1.95
N ALA A 8 12.51 -20.99 2.67
CA ALA A 8 12.18 -19.56 2.76
C ALA A 8 12.28 -18.86 1.39
N PHE A 9 13.37 -19.08 0.66
CA PHE A 9 13.54 -18.52 -0.69
C PHE A 9 12.50 -19.08 -1.67
N GLY A 10 12.19 -20.37 -1.58
CA GLY A 10 11.14 -20.99 -2.38
C GLY A 10 9.77 -20.37 -2.13
N LEU A 11 9.40 -20.16 -0.86
CA LEU A 11 8.16 -19.52 -0.47
C LEU A 11 8.07 -18.10 -1.05
N ILE A 12 9.12 -17.28 -0.86
CA ILE A 12 9.16 -15.91 -1.38
C ILE A 12 9.04 -15.91 -2.91
N GLY A 13 9.79 -16.77 -3.61
CA GLY A 13 9.77 -16.86 -5.07
C GLY A 13 8.38 -17.24 -5.62
N VAL A 14 7.72 -18.22 -4.99
CA VAL A 14 6.37 -18.62 -5.38
C VAL A 14 5.36 -17.50 -5.13
N THR A 15 5.44 -16.83 -3.98
CA THR A 15 4.52 -15.74 -3.62
C THR A 15 4.67 -14.53 -4.54
N ILE A 16 5.90 -14.15 -4.89
CA ILE A 16 6.16 -13.09 -5.86
C ILE A 16 5.65 -13.50 -7.25
N GLY A 17 5.93 -14.73 -7.69
CA GLY A 17 5.42 -15.24 -8.96
C GLY A 17 3.88 -15.20 -9.02
N ALA A 18 3.21 -15.57 -7.93
CA ALA A 18 1.76 -15.50 -7.82
C ALA A 18 1.23 -14.06 -7.87
N PHE A 19 1.90 -13.10 -7.22
CA PHE A 19 1.55 -11.68 -7.31
C PHE A 19 1.71 -11.11 -8.72
N VAL A 20 2.76 -11.51 -9.44
CA VAL A 20 3.00 -11.08 -10.82
C VAL A 20 1.97 -11.68 -11.78
N TRP A 21 1.51 -12.91 -11.54
CA TRP A 21 0.51 -13.57 -12.38
C TRP A 21 -0.85 -12.84 -12.40
N GLY A 22 -1.18 -12.07 -11.36
CA GLY A 22 -2.33 -11.16 -11.31
C GLY A 22 -3.71 -11.81 -11.42
N ARG A 23 -3.81 -13.15 -11.49
CA ARG A 23 -5.09 -13.86 -11.68
C ARG A 23 -5.89 -14.03 -10.39
N PHE A 24 -5.22 -14.11 -9.24
CA PHE A 24 -5.86 -14.22 -7.94
C PHE A 24 -5.81 -12.88 -7.21
N ARG A 25 -6.78 -12.67 -6.32
CA ARG A 25 -6.76 -11.49 -5.44
C ARG A 25 -5.48 -11.50 -4.60
N TYR A 26 -4.83 -10.35 -4.50
CA TYR A 26 -3.61 -10.16 -3.70
C TYR A 26 -3.79 -10.63 -2.25
N ASP A 27 -4.93 -10.31 -1.63
CA ASP A 27 -5.26 -10.73 -0.26
C ASP A 27 -5.25 -12.25 -0.10
N LEU A 28 -5.78 -12.98 -1.09
CA LEU A 28 -5.86 -14.43 -1.06
C LEU A 28 -4.47 -15.06 -1.18
N ILE A 29 -3.64 -14.53 -2.09
CA ILE A 29 -2.25 -14.98 -2.26
C ILE A 29 -1.47 -14.76 -0.96
N ALA A 30 -1.63 -13.60 -0.32
CA ALA A 30 -0.97 -13.27 0.93
C ALA A 30 -1.35 -14.24 2.07
N LEU A 31 -2.65 -14.50 2.25
CA LEU A 31 -3.14 -15.43 3.28
C LEU A 31 -2.64 -16.87 3.05
N VAL A 32 -2.68 -17.35 1.80
CA VAL A 32 -2.19 -18.69 1.45
C VAL A 32 -0.69 -18.80 1.65
N SER A 33 0.08 -17.77 1.27
CA SER A 33 1.53 -17.73 1.49
C SER A 33 1.88 -17.75 2.97
N LEU A 34 1.16 -16.99 3.81
CA LEU A 34 1.40 -16.99 5.24
C LEU A 34 1.09 -18.37 5.84
N LEU A 35 -0.05 -18.97 5.47
CA LEU A 35 -0.43 -20.31 5.90
C LEU A 35 0.61 -21.35 5.49
N ALA A 36 1.08 -21.32 4.24
CA ALA A 36 2.13 -22.19 3.75
C ALA A 36 3.44 -21.99 4.55
N GLY A 37 3.85 -20.75 4.82
CA GLY A 37 5.06 -20.47 5.59
C GLY A 37 5.03 -21.02 7.02
N VAL A 38 3.86 -21.00 7.66
CA VAL A 38 3.65 -21.60 9.00
C VAL A 38 3.64 -23.13 8.93
N LEU A 39 2.94 -23.72 7.94
CA LEU A 39 2.88 -25.17 7.77
C LEU A 39 4.23 -25.80 7.43
N LEU A 40 5.06 -25.11 6.63
CA LEU A 40 6.42 -25.54 6.31
C LEU A 40 7.41 -25.34 7.47
N GLY A 41 6.99 -24.72 8.59
CA GLY A 41 7.84 -24.44 9.75
C GLY A 41 8.90 -23.37 9.50
N VAL A 42 8.79 -22.61 8.40
CA VAL A 42 9.68 -21.50 8.08
C VAL A 42 9.41 -20.31 9.01
N VAL A 43 8.14 -20.10 9.36
CA VAL A 43 7.68 -19.05 10.26
C VAL A 43 7.00 -19.66 11.49
N PRO A 44 7.44 -19.37 12.72
CA PRO A 44 6.74 -19.80 13.93
C PRO A 44 5.30 -19.26 13.94
N ALA A 45 4.31 -20.10 14.27
CA ALA A 45 2.90 -19.70 14.29
C ALA A 45 2.62 -18.50 15.22
N LYS A 46 3.39 -18.37 16.30
CA LYS A 46 3.31 -17.24 17.23
C LYS A 46 3.72 -15.89 16.63
N ASP A 47 4.63 -15.91 15.64
CA ASP A 47 5.21 -14.72 15.01
C ASP A 47 4.59 -14.44 13.62
N ALA A 48 3.65 -15.28 13.17
CA ALA A 48 3.05 -15.21 11.84
C ALA A 48 2.31 -13.88 11.58
N PHE A 49 1.76 -13.26 12.62
CA PHE A 49 1.00 -12.01 12.53
C PHE A 49 1.80 -10.78 13.00
N ASP A 50 3.08 -10.92 13.34
CA ASP A 50 3.90 -9.80 13.84
C ASP A 50 4.00 -8.65 12.83
N GLY A 51 3.88 -8.94 11.53
CA GLY A 51 3.82 -7.92 10.48
C GLY A 51 2.61 -6.98 10.59
N PHE A 52 1.50 -7.40 11.21
CA PHE A 52 0.34 -6.54 11.44
C PHE A 52 0.56 -5.55 12.59
N SER A 53 1.41 -5.90 13.56
CA SER A 53 1.81 -5.03 14.68
C SER A 53 2.93 -4.06 14.30
N ASN A 54 3.39 -4.07 13.05
CA ASN A 54 4.42 -3.16 12.58
C ASN A 54 3.86 -1.74 12.45
N ASP A 55 4.60 -0.76 12.98
CA ASP A 55 4.25 0.67 12.90
C ASP A 55 3.90 1.11 11.47
N ILE A 56 4.62 0.60 10.48
CA ILE A 56 4.40 0.92 9.06
C ILE A 56 2.99 0.50 8.62
N THR A 57 2.52 -0.68 9.04
CA THR A 57 1.18 -1.19 8.70
C THR A 57 0.10 -0.27 9.29
N VAL A 58 0.27 0.17 10.53
CA VAL A 58 -0.65 1.10 11.21
C VAL A 58 -0.65 2.48 10.53
N ILE A 59 0.51 2.98 10.11
CA ILE A 59 0.66 4.23 9.37
C ILE A 59 -0.12 4.16 8.05
N ILE A 60 0.05 3.09 7.26
CA ILE A 60 -0.66 2.93 5.98
C ILE A 60 -2.17 2.85 6.21
N ALA A 61 -2.62 2.06 7.19
CA ALA A 61 -4.04 1.95 7.52
C ALA A 61 -4.64 3.31 7.90
N SER A 62 -3.94 4.08 8.73
CA SER A 62 -4.36 5.43 9.14
C SER A 62 -4.37 6.39 7.96
N ALA A 63 -3.35 6.34 7.09
CA ALA A 63 -3.28 7.16 5.88
C ALA A 63 -4.45 6.88 4.92
N LEU A 64 -4.85 5.62 4.75
CA LEU A 64 -6.03 5.25 3.95
C LEU A 64 -7.32 5.81 4.53
N VAL A 65 -7.49 5.73 5.86
CA VAL A 65 -8.66 6.30 6.57
C VAL A 65 -8.70 7.82 6.41
N VAL A 66 -7.56 8.49 6.63
CA VAL A 66 -7.43 9.94 6.49
C VAL A 66 -7.71 10.39 5.05
N SER A 67 -7.14 9.70 4.06
CA SER A 67 -7.41 9.95 2.63
C SER A 67 -8.90 9.85 2.31
N ALA A 68 -9.58 8.82 2.81
CA ALA A 68 -11.01 8.66 2.64
C ALA A 68 -11.83 9.73 3.39
N ALA A 69 -11.34 10.23 4.53
CA ALA A 69 -11.97 11.32 5.28
C ALA A 69 -11.85 12.67 4.54
N PHE A 70 -10.68 12.97 3.98
CA PHE A 70 -10.49 14.16 3.14
C PHE A 70 -11.37 14.12 1.89
N ALA A 71 -11.43 12.98 1.20
CA ALA A 71 -12.26 12.81 0.01
C ALA A 71 -13.77 12.94 0.29
N ARG A 72 -14.23 12.55 1.49
CA ARG A 72 -15.65 12.59 1.86
C ARG A 72 -16.08 13.87 2.56
N SER A 73 -15.15 14.58 3.21
CA SER A 73 -15.43 15.85 3.89
C SER A 73 -15.61 17.02 2.92
N GLY A 74 -15.25 16.87 1.64
CA GLY A 74 -15.36 17.94 0.66
C GLY A 74 -14.35 19.08 0.87
N ILE A 75 -13.40 18.92 1.81
CA ILE A 75 -12.39 19.94 2.14
C ILE A 75 -11.51 20.23 0.93
N ILE A 76 -11.17 19.18 0.17
CA ILE A 76 -10.39 19.31 -1.06
C ILE A 76 -11.17 20.15 -2.08
N GLU A 77 -12.44 19.86 -2.30
CA GLU A 77 -13.33 20.60 -3.21
C GLU A 77 -13.54 22.05 -2.74
N ALA A 78 -13.64 22.30 -1.44
CA ALA A 78 -13.77 23.63 -0.86
C ALA A 78 -12.50 24.47 -1.07
N MET A 79 -11.31 23.89 -0.81
CA MET A 79 -10.03 24.54 -1.09
C MET A 79 -9.88 24.83 -2.58
N LEU A 80 -10.21 23.86 -3.43
CA LEU A 80 -10.10 24.00 -4.88
C LEU A 80 -11.04 25.10 -5.40
N ARG A 81 -12.29 25.17 -4.89
CA ARG A 81 -13.24 26.25 -5.22
C ARG A 81 -12.75 27.65 -4.84
N SER A 82 -11.93 27.80 -3.80
CA SER A 82 -11.36 29.09 -3.41
C SER A 82 -10.10 29.45 -4.23
N LEU A 83 -9.35 28.46 -4.70
CA LEU A 83 -8.13 28.63 -5.49
C LEU A 83 -8.42 28.81 -6.99
N LEU A 84 -9.35 28.06 -7.56
CA LEU A 84 -9.72 28.11 -8.99
C LEU A 84 -10.11 29.50 -9.52
N PRO A 85 -10.80 30.39 -8.77
CA PRO A 85 -11.13 31.74 -9.22
C PRO A 85 -9.90 32.62 -9.48
N HIS A 86 -8.77 32.31 -8.85
CA HIS A 86 -7.49 33.00 -9.05
C HIS A 86 -6.69 32.40 -10.22
N LEU A 87 -7.12 31.24 -10.74
CA LEU A 87 -6.47 30.47 -11.81
C LEU A 87 -7.27 30.60 -13.11
N LYS A 88 -7.38 31.82 -13.65
CA LYS A 88 -8.14 32.10 -14.88
C LYS A 88 -7.28 32.11 -16.16
N THR A 89 -5.96 32.08 -16.03
CA THR A 89 -5.02 32.24 -17.15
C THR A 89 -4.01 31.10 -17.16
N GLU A 90 -3.65 30.61 -18.34
CA GLU A 90 -2.71 29.48 -18.53
C GLU A 90 -1.35 29.72 -17.82
N ARG A 91 -0.89 30.98 -17.79
CA ARG A 91 0.34 31.38 -17.07
C ARG A 91 0.28 31.16 -15.55
N SER A 92 -0.91 31.06 -14.96
CA SER A 92 -1.11 30.83 -13.52
C SER A 92 -1.52 29.38 -13.21
N GLN A 93 -2.27 28.72 -14.10
CA GLN A 93 -2.65 27.30 -13.92
C GLN A 93 -1.46 26.35 -14.00
N VAL A 94 -0.60 26.50 -15.01
CA VAL A 94 0.53 25.59 -15.23
C VAL A 94 1.49 25.56 -14.02
N PRO A 95 2.00 26.69 -13.48
CA PRO A 95 2.90 26.62 -12.34
C PRO A 95 2.22 26.11 -11.08
N VAL A 96 0.92 26.37 -10.87
CA VAL A 96 0.20 25.91 -9.68
C VAL A 96 -0.06 24.40 -9.72
N LEU A 97 -0.45 23.85 -10.88
CA LEU A 97 -0.63 22.40 -11.03
C LEU A 97 0.71 21.67 -10.96
N THR A 98 1.76 22.21 -11.58
CA THR A 98 3.10 21.63 -11.50
C THR A 98 3.64 21.68 -10.08
N ALA A 99 3.47 22.80 -9.36
CA ALA A 99 3.87 22.90 -7.96
C ALA A 99 3.09 21.91 -7.08
N ALA A 100 1.77 21.77 -7.29
CA ALA A 100 0.94 20.84 -6.54
C ALA A 100 1.38 19.38 -6.72
N VAL A 101 1.72 18.97 -7.95
CA VAL A 101 2.23 17.61 -8.23
C VAL A 101 3.65 17.42 -7.69
N THR A 102 4.50 18.44 -7.77
CA THR A 102 5.90 18.33 -7.30
C THR A 102 6.00 18.24 -5.77
N LEU A 103 5.02 18.78 -5.05
CA LEU A 103 4.99 18.84 -3.58
C LEU A 103 4.28 17.62 -2.94
N LEU A 104 3.57 16.81 -3.75
CA LEU A 104 2.87 15.59 -3.34
C LEU A 104 3.77 14.35 -3.56
#